data_AF-A0A2S4HBI3-F1
#
_entry.id   AF-A0A2S4HBI3-F1
#
_cell.length_a   1.000
_cell.length_b   1.000
_cell.length_c   1.000
_cell.angle_alpha   90.00
_cell.angle_beta   90.00
_cell.angle_gamma   90.00
#
_symmetry.space_group_name_H-M   'P 1'
#
loop_
_entity.id
_entity.type
_entity.pdbx_description
1 polymer ?
#
loop_
_entity_poly.entity_id
_entity_poly.type
_entity_poly.pdbx_seq_one_letter_code
_entity_poly.pdbx_strand_id
1 'polypeptide(L)'
;MVWVDILLCVAAVLLAGISSFSLWRHECNIKAFSLRLREDAASLLELRYQEDWHRQLESAQDFTETVIDTSTATVRSVHMGIAKIPFDTLESFAATRDTTRIVRQTHDLISESVYTSIRGINKAAGYLTRAGIDMKARRIKPVLPPDEEK
;
A
#
# COMPACT_ATOMS: atom_id res chain seq x y z
N MET A 1 30.84 -38.04 -63.94
CA MET A 1 31.44 -37.96 -62.59
C MET A 1 31.61 -36.51 -62.15
N VAL A 2 32.35 -35.66 -62.86
CA VAL A 2 32.59 -34.24 -62.50
C VAL A 2 31.33 -33.42 -62.11
N TRP A 3 30.20 -33.62 -62.79
CA TRP A 3 28.94 -32.92 -62.49
C TRP A 3 28.35 -33.25 -61.11
N VAL A 4 28.57 -34.46 -60.60
CA VAL A 4 28.10 -34.89 -59.28
C VAL A 4 28.92 -34.21 -58.18
N ASP A 5 30.24 -34.11 -58.38
CA ASP A 5 31.15 -33.45 -57.45
C ASP A 5 30.88 -31.94 -57.35
N ILE A 6 30.59 -31.29 -58.49
CA ILE A 6 30.18 -29.87 -58.51
C ILE A 6 28.88 -29.67 -57.72
N LEU A 7 27.90 -30.55 -57.90
CA LEU A 7 26.61 -30.44 -57.22
C LEU A 7 26.73 -30.68 -55.70
N LEU A 8 27.59 -31.61 -55.28
CA LEU A 8 27.93 -31.82 -53.86
C LEU A 8 28.61 -30.60 -53.24
N CYS A 9 29.57 -29.98 -53.93
CA CYS A 9 30.24 -28.76 -53.46
C CYS A 9 29.24 -27.60 -53.29
N VAL A 10 28.34 -27.41 -54.26
CA VAL A 10 27.30 -26.37 -54.17
C VAL A 10 26.36 -26.64 -53.00
N ALA A 11 25.91 -27.88 -52.80
CA ALA A 11 25.05 -28.25 -51.68
C ALA A 11 25.75 -28.02 -50.32
N ALA A 12 27.03 -28.36 -50.20
CA ALA A 12 27.82 -28.13 -48.99
C ALA A 12 27.96 -26.64 -48.66
N VAL A 13 28.20 -25.78 -49.66
CA VAL A 13 28.29 -24.33 -49.47
C VAL A 13 26.94 -23.74 -49.07
N LEU A 14 25.84 -24.19 -49.67
CA LEU A 14 24.49 -23.75 -49.30
C LEU A 14 24.15 -24.15 -47.86
N LEU A 15 24.45 -25.40 -47.47
CA LEU A 15 24.23 -25.87 -46.09
C LEU A 15 25.08 -25.09 -45.08
N ALA A 16 26.35 -24.82 -45.41
CA ALA A 16 27.23 -24.00 -44.58
C ALA A 16 26.65 -22.58 -44.43
N GLY A 17 26.25 -21.93 -45.53
CA GLY A 17 25.63 -20.61 -45.52
C GLY A 17 24.34 -20.55 -44.69
N ILE A 18 23.45 -21.54 -44.85
CA ILE A 18 22.20 -21.64 -44.07
C ILE A 18 22.51 -21.83 -42.58
N SER A 19 23.50 -22.67 -42.23
CA SER A 19 23.89 -22.90 -40.84
C SER A 19 24.51 -21.67 -40.19
N SER A 20 25.37 -20.93 -40.90
CA SER A 20 25.93 -19.67 -40.41
C SER A 20 24.85 -18.60 -40.24
N PHE A 21 23.90 -18.52 -41.18
CA PHE A 21 22.78 -17.59 -41.09
C PHE A 21 21.83 -17.92 -39.93
N SER A 22 21.52 -19.21 -39.71
CA SER A 22 20.68 -19.62 -38.59
C SER A 22 21.36 -19.35 -37.24
N LEU A 23 22.67 -19.63 -37.12
CA LEU A 23 23.46 -19.32 -35.91
C LEU A 23 23.43 -17.82 -35.62
N TRP A 24 23.70 -16.97 -36.62
CA TRP A 24 23.63 -15.52 -36.46
C TRP A 24 22.23 -15.04 -36.04
N ARG A 25 21.18 -15.60 -36.63
CA ARG A 25 19.79 -15.30 -36.24
C ARG A 25 19.51 -15.72 -34.80
N HIS A 26 19.97 -16.89 -34.36
CA HIS A 26 19.81 -17.36 -32.99
C HIS A 26 20.55 -16.46 -32.00
N GLU A 27 21.78 -16.05 -32.31
CA GLU A 27 22.54 -15.11 -31.49
C GLU A 27 21.82 -13.77 -31.34
N CYS A 28 21.30 -13.22 -32.45
CA CYS A 28 20.50 -12.00 -32.44
C CYS A 28 19.23 -12.16 -31.59
N ASN A 29 18.53 -13.29 -31.73
CA ASN A 29 17.32 -13.58 -30.94
C ASN A 29 17.63 -13.74 -29.45
N ILE A 30 18.71 -14.42 -29.08
CA ILE A 30 19.14 -14.60 -27.68
C ILE A 30 19.50 -13.24 -27.07
N LYS A 31 20.21 -12.38 -27.81
CA LYS A 31 20.52 -11.02 -27.36
C LYS A 31 19.24 -10.21 -27.13
N ALA A 32 18.32 -10.22 -28.09
CA ALA A 32 17.03 -9.53 -27.95
C ALA A 32 16.21 -10.06 -26.76
N PHE A 33 16.16 -11.38 -26.57
CA PHE A 33 15.47 -12.01 -25.45
C PHE A 33 16.11 -11.66 -24.11
N SER A 34 17.45 -11.66 -24.03
CA SER A 34 18.17 -11.28 -22.80
C SER A 34 17.93 -9.83 -22.40
N LEU A 35 17.74 -8.92 -23.36
CA LEU A 35 17.39 -7.53 -23.10
C LEU A 35 15.98 -7.41 -22.52
N ARG A 36 15.00 -8.12 -23.10
CA ARG A 36 13.63 -8.17 -22.57
C ARG A 36 13.57 -8.72 -21.15
N LEU A 37 14.28 -9.82 -20.88
CA LEU A 37 14.35 -10.38 -19.53
C LEU A 37 14.94 -9.41 -18.50
N ARG A 38 15.91 -8.58 -18.88
CA ARG A 38 16.48 -7.56 -18.00
C ARG A 38 15.49 -6.44 -17.71
N GLU A 39 14.74 -6.02 -18.72
CA GLU A 39 13.68 -5.02 -18.59
C GLU A 39 12.53 -5.53 -17.70
N ASP A 40 12.09 -6.77 -17.90
CA ASP A 40 11.07 -7.42 -17.07
C ASP A 40 11.56 -7.58 -15.63
N ALA A 41 12.81 -8.02 -15.42
CA ALA A 41 13.39 -8.15 -14.09
C ALA A 41 13.48 -6.81 -13.36
N ALA A 42 13.86 -5.73 -14.06
CA ALA A 42 13.86 -4.38 -13.48
C ALA A 42 12.45 -3.93 -13.10
N SER A 43 11.45 -4.22 -13.96
CA SER A 43 10.05 -3.87 -13.70
C SER A 43 9.47 -4.64 -12.51
N LEU A 44 9.79 -5.93 -12.37
CA LEU A 44 9.37 -6.74 -11.22
C LEU A 44 10.01 -6.25 -9.91
N LEU A 45 11.27 -5.82 -9.97
CA LEU A 45 11.96 -5.27 -8.81
C LEU A 45 11.30 -3.97 -8.35
N GLU A 46 10.96 -3.08 -9.29
CA GLU A 46 10.24 -1.84 -9.01
C GLU A 46 8.86 -2.12 -8.37
N LEU A 47 8.10 -3.09 -8.91
CA LEU A 47 6.81 -3.49 -8.34
C LEU A 47 6.94 -4.03 -6.91
N ARG A 48 7.98 -4.83 -6.63
CA ARG A 48 8.25 -5.31 -5.27
C ARG A 48 8.57 -4.17 -4.31
N TYR A 49 9.39 -3.21 -4.73
CA TYR A 49 9.66 -2.02 -3.91
C TYR A 49 8.39 -1.23 -3.63
N GLN A 50 7.52 -1.06 -4.62
CA GLN A 50 6.24 -0.37 -4.44
C GLN A 50 5.34 -1.11 -3.46
N GLU A 51 5.26 -2.44 -3.56
CA GLU A 51 4.48 -3.26 -2.62
C GLU A 51 5.01 -3.17 -1.19
N ASP A 52 6.32 -3.25 -1.00
CA ASP A 52 6.96 -3.12 0.31
C ASP A 52 6.77 -1.71 0.91
N TRP A 53 6.80 -0.67 0.07
CA TRP A 53 6.47 0.69 0.50
C TRP A 53 5.01 0.83 0.94
N HIS A 54 4.08 0.21 0.20
CA HIS A 54 2.66 0.22 0.55
C HIS A 54 2.41 -0.45 1.91
N ARG A 55 2.98 -1.64 2.12
CA ARG A 55 2.85 -2.37 3.39
C ARG A 55 3.42 -1.60 4.58
N GLN A 56 4.56 -0.94 4.39
CA GLN A 56 5.15 -0.10 5.44
C GLN A 56 4.26 1.09 5.80
N LEU A 57 3.65 1.72 4.79
CA LEU A 57 2.77 2.86 5.01
C LEU A 57 1.46 2.45 5.71
N GLU A 58 0.87 1.33 5.31
CA GLU A 58 -0.28 0.73 5.99
C GLU A 58 0.04 0.40 7.46
N SER A 59 1.17 -0.24 7.71
CA SER A 59 1.59 -0.58 9.08
C SER A 59 1.84 0.66 9.94
N ALA A 60 2.48 1.70 9.39
CA ALA A 60 2.71 2.96 10.09
C ALA A 60 1.38 3.69 10.41
N GLN A 61 0.42 3.61 9.48
CA GLN A 61 -0.90 4.18 9.65
C GLN A 61 -1.69 3.46 10.74
N ASP A 62 -1.77 2.13 10.71
CA ASP A 62 -2.49 1.34 11.71
C ASP A 62 -1.89 1.52 13.12
N PHE A 63 -0.55 1.62 13.20
CA PHE A 63 0.15 1.97 14.43
C PHE A 63 -0.27 3.36 14.93
N THR A 64 -0.28 4.36 14.05
CA THR A 64 -0.67 5.73 14.40
C THR A 64 -2.12 5.81 14.87
N GLU A 65 -3.05 5.16 14.17
CA GLU A 65 -4.46 5.10 14.55
C GLU A 65 -4.62 4.49 15.95
N THR A 66 -3.92 3.38 16.22
CA THR A 66 -3.93 2.68 17.51
C THR A 66 -3.36 3.56 18.64
N VAL A 67 -2.26 4.26 18.39
CA VAL A 67 -1.63 5.17 19.37
C VAL A 67 -2.56 6.34 19.70
N ILE A 68 -3.20 6.95 18.69
CA ILE A 68 -4.16 8.04 18.91
C ILE A 68 -5.37 7.54 19.69
N ASP A 69 -5.92 6.38 19.34
CA ASP A 69 -7.08 5.82 20.05
C ASP A 69 -6.74 5.49 21.52
N THR A 70 -5.57 4.89 21.77
CA THR A 70 -5.10 4.54 23.12
C THR A 70 -4.82 5.78 23.96
N SER A 71 -4.13 6.77 23.40
CA SER A 71 -3.84 8.02 24.09
C SER A 71 -5.11 8.81 24.38
N THR A 72 -6.04 8.89 23.42
CA THR A 72 -7.36 9.52 23.60
C THR A 72 -8.15 8.84 24.72
N ALA A 73 -8.16 7.50 24.76
CA ALA A 73 -8.81 6.74 25.82
C ALA A 73 -8.16 6.98 27.20
N THR A 74 -6.84 7.09 27.24
CA THR A 74 -6.08 7.38 28.47
C THR A 74 -6.41 8.77 29.00
N VAL A 75 -6.33 9.79 28.14
CA VAL A 75 -6.68 11.18 28.49
C VAL A 75 -8.12 11.26 28.97
N ARG A 76 -9.04 10.57 28.30
CA ARG A 76 -10.43 10.46 28.73
C ARG A 76 -10.56 9.88 30.13
N SER A 77 -9.92 8.75 30.40
CA SER A 77 -9.98 8.11 31.71
C SER A 77 -9.47 9.03 32.83
N VAL A 78 -8.36 9.72 32.59
CA VAL A 78 -7.78 10.67 33.54
C VAL A 78 -8.69 11.88 33.74
N HIS A 79 -9.19 12.46 32.66
CA HIS A 79 -10.10 13.61 32.69
C HIS A 79 -11.37 13.30 33.49
N MET A 80 -12.02 12.17 33.22
CA MET A 80 -13.22 11.74 33.96
C MET A 80 -12.92 11.44 35.42
N GLY A 81 -11.75 10.83 35.71
CA GLY A 81 -11.30 10.55 37.07
C GLY A 81 -11.09 11.81 37.90
N ILE A 82 -10.45 12.84 37.33
CA ILE A 82 -10.22 14.12 37.99
C ILE A 82 -11.54 14.88 38.15
N ALA A 83 -12.37 14.93 37.11
CA ALA A 83 -13.66 15.64 37.13
C ALA A 83 -14.62 15.09 38.19
N LYS A 84 -14.52 13.80 38.53
CA LYS A 84 -15.34 13.18 39.58
C LYS A 84 -15.13 13.82 40.96
N ILE A 85 -13.92 14.25 41.31
CA ILE A 85 -13.59 14.78 42.65
C ILE A 85 -14.43 16.01 43.03
N PRO A 86 -14.49 17.10 42.23
CA PRO A 86 -15.31 18.26 42.55
C PRO A 86 -16.81 17.94 42.52
N PHE A 87 -17.27 17.07 41.60
CA PHE A 87 -18.68 16.67 41.58
C PHE A 87 -19.08 15.93 42.85
N ASP A 88 -18.31 14.92 43.27
CA ASP A 88 -18.58 14.17 44.50
C ASP A 88 -18.54 15.10 45.74
N THR A 89 -17.63 16.08 45.75
CA THR A 89 -17.54 17.08 46.81
C THR A 89 -18.78 17.96 46.86
N LEU A 90 -19.19 18.55 45.73
CA LEU A 90 -20.35 19.44 45.66
C LEU A 90 -21.69 18.69 45.83
N GLU A 91 -21.78 17.43 45.42
CA GLU A 91 -22.96 16.59 45.64
C GLU A 91 -23.14 16.19 47.11
N SER A 92 -22.08 16.22 47.91
CA SER A 92 -22.15 15.94 49.35
C SER A 92 -22.97 16.99 50.12
N PHE A 93 -22.97 18.25 49.65
CA PHE A 93 -23.71 19.35 50.28
C PHE A 93 -25.15 19.46 49.73
N ALA A 94 -26.12 19.49 50.64
CA ALA A 94 -27.54 19.56 50.26
C ALA A 94 -27.90 20.80 49.40
N ALA A 95 -27.24 21.93 49.65
CA ALA A 95 -27.51 23.18 48.93
C ALA A 95 -27.10 23.16 47.45
N THR A 96 -26.14 22.31 47.06
CA THR A 96 -25.59 22.27 45.69
C THR A 96 -25.91 20.97 44.96
N ARG A 97 -26.36 19.93 45.66
CA ARG A 97 -26.51 18.57 45.14
C ARG A 97 -27.24 18.46 43.81
N ASP A 98 -28.43 19.03 43.70
CA ASP A 98 -29.26 18.87 42.50
C ASP A 98 -28.67 19.63 41.31
N THR A 99 -28.21 20.86 41.53
CA THR A 99 -27.52 21.64 40.50
C THR A 99 -26.25 20.94 40.04
N THR A 100 -25.44 20.43 40.97
CA THR A 100 -24.20 19.71 40.65
C THR A 100 -24.46 18.45 39.83
N ARG A 101 -25.53 17.69 40.11
CA ARG A 101 -25.91 16.52 39.30
C ARG A 101 -26.23 16.88 37.85
N ILE A 102 -26.96 17.97 37.63
CA ILE A 102 -27.28 18.45 36.27
C ILE A 102 -25.99 18.85 35.55
N VAL A 103 -25.09 19.58 36.23
CA VAL A 103 -23.81 19.99 35.65
C VAL A 103 -22.94 18.76 35.34
N ARG A 104 -22.92 17.75 36.22
CA ARG A 104 -22.21 16.49 35.99
C ARG A 104 -22.70 15.76 34.75
N GLN A 105 -24.01 15.59 34.62
CA GLN A 105 -24.61 14.95 33.43
C GLN A 105 -24.26 15.72 32.15
N THR A 106 -24.31 17.05 32.20
CA THR A 106 -23.95 17.91 31.06
C THR A 106 -22.47 17.77 30.71
N HIS A 107 -21.60 17.79 31.71
CA HIS A 107 -20.16 17.57 31.55
C HIS A 107 -19.89 16.20 30.90
N ASP A 108 -20.49 15.14 31.42
CA ASP A 108 -20.27 13.77 30.94
C ASP A 108 -20.73 13.61 29.49
N LEU A 109 -21.86 14.22 29.13
CA LEU A 109 -22.39 14.23 27.75
C LEU A 109 -21.45 14.98 26.80
N ILE A 110 -20.98 16.17 27.19
CA ILE A 110 -20.06 16.97 26.37
C ILE A 110 -18.74 16.22 26.19
N SER A 111 -18.19 15.66 27.27
CA SER A 111 -16.95 14.89 27.24
C SER A 111 -17.07 13.67 26.34
N GLU A 112 -18.17 12.89 26.44
CA GLU A 112 -18.45 11.78 25.53
C GLU A 112 -18.45 12.23 24.06
N SER A 113 -19.13 13.33 23.76
CA SER A 113 -19.20 13.89 22.40
C SER A 113 -17.82 14.27 21.87
N VAL A 114 -17.00 14.96 22.68
CA VAL A 114 -15.64 15.36 22.30
C VAL A 114 -14.77 14.14 22.02
N TYR A 115 -14.72 13.17 22.93
CA TYR A 115 -13.88 11.98 22.74
C TYR A 115 -14.35 11.09 21.59
N THR A 116 -15.66 10.98 21.38
CA THR A 116 -16.23 10.28 20.23
C THR A 116 -15.88 10.98 18.92
N SER A 117 -15.93 12.31 18.90
CA SER A 117 -15.56 13.11 17.72
C SER A 117 -14.09 12.95 17.35
N ILE A 118 -13.18 12.98 18.35
CA ILE A 118 -11.75 12.75 18.13
C ILE A 118 -11.51 11.39 17.48
N ARG A 119 -12.14 10.33 18.00
CA ARG A 119 -12.04 8.98 17.43
C ARG A 119 -12.61 8.91 16.01
N GLY A 120 -13.75 9.57 15.77
CA GLY A 120 -14.37 9.67 14.46
C GLY A 120 -13.44 10.34 13.43
N ILE A 121 -12.80 11.44 13.81
CA ILE A 121 -11.83 12.16 12.97
C ILE A 121 -10.60 11.29 12.70
N ASN A 122 -10.07 10.61 13.72
CA ASN A 122 -8.93 9.69 13.58
C ASN A 122 -9.22 8.60 12.53
N LYS A 123 -10.39 7.95 12.63
CA LYS A 123 -10.85 6.94 11.67
C LYS A 123 -11.09 7.51 10.27
N ALA A 124 -11.68 8.69 10.18
CA ALA A 124 -11.93 9.34 8.89
C ALA A 124 -10.60 9.70 8.18
N ALA A 125 -9.62 10.21 8.92
CA ALA A 125 -8.28 10.43 8.41
C ALA A 125 -7.62 9.13 7.97
N GLY A 126 -7.79 8.06 8.76
CA GLY A 126 -7.41 6.69 8.42
C GLY A 126 -7.95 6.25 7.05
N TYR A 127 -9.26 6.37 6.87
CA TYR A 127 -9.93 5.99 5.63
C TYR A 127 -9.46 6.82 4.42
N LEU A 128 -9.36 8.14 4.57
CA LEU A 128 -8.96 9.05 3.49
C LEU A 128 -7.52 8.80 3.01
N THR A 129 -6.60 8.60 3.95
CA THR A 129 -5.21 8.28 3.60
C THR A 129 -5.11 6.94 2.88
N ARG A 130 -5.85 5.91 3.31
CA ARG A 130 -5.90 4.59 2.66
C ARG A 130 -6.44 4.70 1.23
N ALA A 131 -7.54 5.44 1.04
CA ALA A 131 -8.11 5.71 -0.28
C ALA A 131 -7.14 6.47 -1.20
N GLY A 132 -6.39 7.44 -0.67
CA GLY A 132 -5.39 8.19 -1.42
C GLY A 132 -4.20 7.33 -1.89
N ILE A 133 -3.73 6.41 -1.04
CA ILE A 133 -2.67 5.45 -1.36
C ILE A 133 -3.13 4.52 -2.48
N ASP A 134 -4.33 3.96 -2.37
CA ASP A 134 -4.92 3.07 -3.38
C ASP A 134 -5.11 3.75 -4.74
N MET A 135 -5.59 5.00 -4.76
CA MET A 135 -5.74 5.75 -6.00
C MET A 135 -4.39 6.02 -6.68
N LYS A 136 -3.34 6.32 -5.90
CA LYS A 136 -1.99 6.50 -6.42
C LYS A 136 -1.44 5.18 -6.99
N ALA A 137 -1.64 4.06 -6.30
CA ALA A 137 -1.26 2.72 -6.77
C ALA A 137 -1.88 2.41 -8.14
N ARG A 138 -3.19 2.65 -8.30
CA ARG A 138 -3.91 2.39 -9.56
C ARG A 138 -3.43 3.27 -10.72
N ARG A 139 -2.99 4.50 -10.44
CA ARG A 139 -2.46 5.41 -11.46
C ARG A 139 -1.04 5.03 -11.92
N ILE A 140 -0.23 4.47 -11.02
CA ILE A 140 1.17 4.09 -11.31
C ILE A 140 1.26 2.74 -12.02
N LYS A 141 0.22 1.90 -11.95
CA LYS A 141 0.17 0.64 -12.69
C LYS A 141 0.40 0.94 -14.17
N PRO A 142 1.51 0.48 -14.78
CA PRO A 142 1.68 0.56 -16.21
C PRO A 142 0.49 -0.17 -16.83
N VAL A 143 -0.14 0.44 -17.84
CA VAL A 143 -0.99 -0.31 -18.77
C VAL A 143 -0.06 -1.36 -19.36
N LEU A 144 -0.08 -2.58 -18.81
CA LEU A 144 0.42 -3.73 -19.54
C LEU A 144 -0.29 -3.67 -20.89
N PRO A 145 0.45 -3.73 -22.01
CA PRO A 145 -0.21 -3.83 -23.30
C PRO A 145 -1.19 -5.01 -23.20
N PRO A 146 -2.43 -4.86 -23.68
CA PRO A 146 -3.39 -5.95 -23.63
C PRO A 146 -2.74 -7.17 -24.23
N ASP A 147 -2.79 -8.27 -23.50
CA ASP A 147 -2.36 -9.58 -23.96
C ASP A 147 -2.93 -9.74 -25.38
N GLU A 148 -2.06 -9.84 -26.38
CA GLU A 148 -2.48 -10.18 -27.74
C GLU A 148 -3.04 -11.60 -27.66
N GLU A 149 -4.34 -11.70 -27.33
CA GLU A 149 -5.16 -12.88 -27.51
C GLU A 149 -5.03 -13.27 -28.99
N LYS A 150 -4.39 -14.42 -29.20
CA LYS A 150 -4.27 -15.10 -30.48
C LYS A 150 -5.61 -15.65 -30.94
#